data_AF-A0A397KZ25-F1
#
_entry.id   AF-A0A397KZ25-F1
#
_cell.length_a   1.000
_cell.length_b   1.000
_cell.length_c   1.000
_cell.angle_alpha   90.00
_cell.angle_beta   90.00
_cell.angle_gamma   90.00
#
_symmetry.space_group_name_H-M   'P 1'
#
loop_
_entity.id
_entity.type
_entity.pdbx_description
1 polymer ?
#
loop_
_entity_poly.entity_id
_entity_poly.type
_entity_poly.pdbx_seq_one_letter_code
_entity_poly.pdbx_strand_id
1 'polypeptide(L)'
;YGKGVLPPHGQTQEIWNVDVDRLYVPVHVSGNHWIALCISFVTRSIDVLDCSGRKRYKELDAFANLVPRIVKAVQPPRYQKDFTFAAYTVHYVPMGKLNKSACDCGVYTIKFIECHSLGLKLSMVNDGNIKEARHRILWDLWEAANDPELVDRMSNYEPPECLTSTVEEIL
;
A
#
# COMPACT_ATOMS: atom_id res chain seq x y z
N TYR A 1 3.60 13.03 0.56
CA TYR A 1 2.89 11.82 0.09
C TYR A 1 1.50 12.13 -0.43
N GLY A 2 0.52 12.53 0.39
CA GLY A 2 -0.88 12.70 -0.10
C GLY A 2 -1.16 13.82 -1.11
N LYS A 3 -0.19 14.71 -1.38
CA LYS A 3 -0.23 15.72 -2.46
C LYS A 3 0.68 15.36 -3.65
N GLY A 4 1.30 14.19 -3.66
CA GLY A 4 2.25 13.79 -4.71
C GLY A 4 3.58 14.55 -4.72
N VAL A 5 3.85 15.42 -3.75
CA VAL A 5 5.10 16.22 -3.64
C VAL A 5 6.28 15.47 -3.02
N LEU A 6 6.03 14.29 -2.42
CA LEU A 6 7.07 13.45 -1.82
C LEU A 6 6.83 11.98 -2.22
N PRO A 7 7.91 11.19 -2.39
CA PRO A 7 9.30 11.60 -2.24
C PRO A 7 9.81 12.43 -3.44
N PRO A 8 10.87 13.25 -3.30
CA PRO A 8 11.25 14.17 -4.38
C PRO A 8 11.74 13.49 -5.67
N HIS A 9 12.31 12.29 -5.57
CA HIS A 9 12.74 11.49 -6.72
C HIS A 9 11.58 10.73 -7.41
N GLY A 10 10.34 10.95 -6.97
CA GLY A 10 9.14 10.29 -7.50
C GLY A 10 7.90 11.16 -7.31
N GLN A 11 8.04 12.49 -7.48
CA GLN A 11 6.91 13.39 -7.38
C GLN A 11 5.93 13.12 -8.52
N THR A 12 4.68 12.84 -8.17
CA THR A 12 3.60 12.68 -9.14
C THR A 12 2.75 13.95 -9.26
N GLN A 13 2.77 14.81 -8.23
CA GLN A 13 1.83 15.93 -8.07
C GLN A 13 0.36 15.50 -8.02
N GLU A 14 0.08 14.20 -7.86
CA GLU A 14 -1.26 13.64 -7.78
C GLU A 14 -1.76 13.69 -6.33
N ILE A 15 -2.97 14.20 -6.15
CA ILE A 15 -3.60 14.37 -4.84
C ILE A 15 -4.52 13.19 -4.55
N TRP A 16 -4.44 12.66 -3.33
CA TRP A 16 -5.32 11.56 -2.90
C TRP A 16 -6.78 11.98 -2.91
N ASN A 17 -7.65 11.10 -3.44
CA ASN A 17 -9.09 11.35 -3.62
C ASN A 17 -9.43 12.52 -4.57
N VAL A 18 -8.47 12.92 -5.41
CA VAL A 18 -8.68 13.87 -6.52
C VAL A 18 -8.19 13.23 -7.81
N ASP A 19 -6.92 12.83 -7.82
CA ASP A 19 -6.25 12.20 -8.97
C ASP A 19 -5.99 10.70 -8.71
N VAL A 20 -5.84 10.31 -7.44
CA VAL A 20 -5.62 8.92 -7.02
C VAL A 20 -6.88 8.36 -6.37
N ASP A 21 -7.43 7.29 -6.94
CA ASP A 21 -8.63 6.61 -6.43
C ASP A 21 -8.32 5.59 -5.34
N ARG A 22 -7.14 4.97 -5.39
CA ARG A 22 -6.79 3.82 -4.56
C ARG A 22 -5.30 3.73 -4.28
N LEU A 23 -4.97 3.25 -3.09
CA LEU A 23 -3.61 2.94 -2.66
C LEU A 23 -3.48 1.47 -2.26
N TYR A 24 -2.40 0.82 -2.71
CA TYR A 24 -2.02 -0.51 -2.23
C TYR A 24 -0.86 -0.39 -1.24
N VAL A 25 -1.01 -0.99 -0.06
CA VAL A 25 -0.03 -0.88 1.03
C VAL A 25 0.28 -2.27 1.58
N PRO A 26 1.49 -2.80 1.35
CA PRO A 26 2.02 -3.92 2.13
C PRO A 26 2.21 -3.50 3.59
N VAL A 27 1.69 -4.27 4.54
CA VAL A 27 1.82 -3.99 5.98
C VAL A 27 2.40 -5.20 6.69
N HIS A 28 3.45 -4.98 7.46
CA HIS A 28 4.01 -5.98 8.36
C HIS A 28 3.26 -5.94 9.69
N VAL A 29 2.66 -7.06 10.06
CA VAL A 29 1.76 -7.19 11.21
C VAL A 29 2.23 -8.32 12.12
N SER A 30 1.96 -8.15 13.42
CA SER A 30 2.27 -9.14 14.46
C SER A 30 3.74 -9.59 14.52
N GLY A 31 4.66 -8.81 13.93
CA GLY A 31 6.11 -9.04 13.98
C GLY A 31 6.66 -10.11 13.03
N ASN A 32 5.82 -10.80 12.25
CA ASN A 32 6.28 -11.90 11.40
C ASN A 32 5.43 -12.16 10.14
N HIS A 33 4.43 -11.33 9.84
CA HIS A 33 3.48 -11.61 8.78
C HIS A 33 3.21 -10.39 7.93
N TRP A 34 3.17 -10.57 6.61
CA TRP A 34 2.84 -9.53 5.65
C TRP A 34 1.41 -9.69 5.14
N ILE A 35 0.69 -8.57 5.04
CA ILE A 35 -0.63 -8.46 4.41
C ILE A 35 -0.62 -7.34 3.38
N ALA A 36 -1.57 -7.34 2.47
CA ALA A 36 -1.85 -6.19 1.60
C ALA A 36 -3.14 -5.50 2.03
N LEU A 37 -3.10 -4.17 2.05
CA LEU A 37 -4.28 -3.32 2.14
C LEU A 37 -4.54 -2.68 0.78
N CYS A 38 -5.80 -2.70 0.36
CA CYS A 38 -6.30 -1.89 -0.73
C CYS A 38 -7.20 -0.81 -0.13
N ILE A 39 -6.69 0.42 -0.09
CA ILE A 39 -7.38 1.58 0.46
C ILE A 39 -8.03 2.31 -0.70
N SER A 40 -9.35 2.30 -0.76
CA SER A 40 -10.15 2.96 -1.78
C SER A 40 -10.68 4.28 -1.23
N PHE A 41 -10.28 5.40 -1.82
CA PHE A 41 -10.74 6.72 -1.41
C PHE A 41 -12.17 6.98 -1.90
N VAL A 42 -12.51 6.47 -3.09
CA VAL A 42 -13.83 6.60 -3.72
C VAL A 42 -14.91 5.92 -2.87
N THR A 43 -14.69 4.66 -2.48
CA THR A 43 -15.64 3.88 -1.67
C THR A 43 -15.45 4.09 -0.17
N ARG A 44 -14.41 4.82 0.24
CA ARG A 44 -14.01 5.04 1.64
C ARG A 44 -13.89 3.73 2.41
N SER A 45 -13.21 2.76 1.81
CA SER A 45 -13.07 1.42 2.36
C SER A 45 -11.63 0.91 2.28
N ILE A 46 -11.32 -0.10 3.11
CA ILE A 46 -10.05 -0.80 3.13
C ILE A 46 -10.33 -2.29 2.96
N ASP A 47 -9.91 -2.85 1.83
CA ASP A 47 -9.93 -4.29 1.61
C ASP A 47 -8.63 -4.92 2.13
N VAL A 48 -8.78 -5.91 3.00
CA VAL A 48 -7.67 -6.62 3.65
C VAL A 48 -7.43 -7.93 2.92
N LEU A 49 -6.26 -8.05 2.31
CA LEU A 49 -5.81 -9.19 1.52
C LEU A 49 -4.76 -9.95 2.36
N ASP A 50 -5.21 -10.97 3.11
CA ASP A 50 -4.38 -11.74 4.04
C ASP A 50 -4.47 -13.25 3.75
N CYS A 51 -3.35 -13.88 3.37
CA CYS A 51 -3.27 -15.31 3.09
C CYS A 51 -3.50 -16.20 4.31
N SER A 52 -3.40 -15.66 5.53
CA SER A 52 -3.72 -16.38 6.77
C SER A 52 -5.22 -16.37 7.10
N GLY A 53 -6.00 -15.51 6.44
CA GLY A 53 -7.43 -15.31 6.71
C GLY A 53 -7.75 -14.78 8.11
N ARG A 54 -6.74 -14.26 8.84
CA ARG A 54 -6.92 -13.78 10.22
C ARG A 54 -7.45 -12.35 10.24
N LYS A 55 -8.27 -12.07 11.24
CA LYS A 55 -8.76 -10.72 11.53
C LYS A 55 -7.72 -9.96 12.36
N ARG A 56 -7.49 -8.68 12.04
CA ARG A 56 -6.40 -7.84 12.56
C ARG A 56 -6.89 -6.46 12.98
N TYR A 57 -7.92 -6.46 13.83
CA TYR A 57 -8.66 -5.23 14.15
C TYR A 57 -7.78 -4.13 14.76
N LYS A 58 -6.86 -4.49 15.67
CA LYS A 58 -6.02 -3.50 16.37
C LYS A 58 -5.06 -2.82 15.40
N GLU A 59 -4.42 -3.59 14.53
CA GLU A 59 -3.46 -3.07 13.56
C GLU A 59 -4.13 -2.20 12.50
N LEU A 60 -5.38 -2.48 12.14
CA LEU A 60 -6.10 -1.77 11.07
C LEU A 60 -6.94 -0.58 11.53
N ASP A 61 -7.28 -0.50 12.82
CA ASP A 61 -8.03 0.63 13.38
C ASP A 61 -7.30 1.96 13.14
N ALA A 62 -5.97 1.97 13.27
CA ALA A 62 -5.15 3.15 12.98
C ALA A 62 -5.30 3.60 11.52
N PHE A 63 -5.27 2.68 10.55
CA PHE A 63 -5.45 3.01 9.13
C PHE A 63 -6.85 3.54 8.85
N ALA A 64 -7.89 2.87 9.34
CA ALA A 64 -9.28 3.25 9.14
C ALA A 64 -9.57 4.68 9.64
N ASN A 65 -8.93 5.10 10.73
CA ASN A 65 -9.13 6.41 11.33
C ASN A 65 -8.17 7.49 10.80
N LEU A 66 -6.93 7.16 10.44
CA LEU A 66 -5.91 8.13 10.04
C LEU A 66 -6.03 8.52 8.57
N VAL A 67 -6.28 7.56 7.69
CA VAL A 67 -6.43 7.80 6.24
C VAL A 67 -7.41 8.94 5.93
N PRO A 68 -8.66 8.95 6.44
CA PRO A 68 -9.59 10.05 6.15
C PRO A 68 -9.10 11.42 6.65
N ARG A 69 -8.27 11.47 7.70
CA ARG A 69 -7.66 12.74 8.17
C ARG A 69 -6.63 13.25 7.19
N ILE A 70 -5.76 12.36 6.71
CA ILE A 70 -4.76 12.70 5.69
C ILE A 70 -5.46 13.17 4.42
N VAL A 71 -6.45 12.42 3.94
CA VAL A 71 -7.23 12.78 2.74
C VAL A 71 -7.83 14.18 2.89
N LYS A 72 -8.46 14.49 4.03
CA LYS A 72 -8.99 15.84 4.32
C LYS A 72 -7.90 16.91 4.30
N ALA A 73 -6.76 16.67 4.94
CA ALA A 73 -5.68 17.65 5.05
C ALA A 73 -5.01 17.97 3.70
N VAL A 74 -5.03 17.03 2.75
CA VAL A 74 -4.43 17.23 1.42
C VAL A 74 -5.41 17.78 0.38
N GLN A 75 -6.71 17.82 0.67
CA GLN A 75 -7.68 18.41 -0.24
C GLN A 75 -7.42 19.91 -0.48
N PRO A 76 -7.70 20.42 -1.70
CA PRO A 76 -7.75 21.86 -1.96
C PRO A 76 -8.70 22.59 -0.99
N PRO A 77 -8.42 23.86 -0.61
CA PRO A 77 -9.21 24.60 0.40
C PRO A 77 -10.72 24.63 0.11
N ARG A 78 -11.09 24.68 -1.18
CA ARG A 78 -12.49 24.66 -1.63
C ARG A 78 -13.26 23.39 -1.27
N TYR A 79 -12.60 22.26 -1.06
CA TYR A 79 -13.21 20.96 -0.77
C TYR A 79 -13.08 20.53 0.69
N GLN A 80 -12.26 21.22 1.49
CA GLN A 80 -12.01 20.83 2.89
C GLN A 80 -13.23 21.01 3.80
N LYS A 81 -14.09 22.01 3.52
CA LYS A 81 -15.26 22.35 4.35
C LYS A 81 -16.36 21.29 4.27
N ASP A 82 -16.50 20.65 3.12
CA ASP A 82 -17.53 19.64 2.86
C ASP A 82 -17.06 18.21 3.13
N PHE A 83 -15.80 18.05 3.59
CA PHE A 83 -15.23 16.73 3.80
C PHE A 83 -15.72 16.09 5.11
N THR A 84 -16.66 15.14 4.97
CA THR A 84 -17.17 14.35 6.10
C THR A 84 -16.06 13.49 6.71
N PHE A 85 -15.77 13.74 7.98
CA PHE A 85 -14.82 12.96 8.75
C PHE A 85 -15.51 11.72 9.36
N ALA A 86 -15.21 10.56 8.79
CA ALA A 86 -15.67 9.27 9.29
C ALA A 86 -14.61 8.21 8.96
N ALA A 87 -14.43 7.25 9.86
CA ALA A 87 -13.52 6.13 9.67
C ALA A 87 -13.89 5.35 8.40
N TYR A 88 -12.87 4.84 7.70
CA TYR A 88 -13.09 4.00 6.52
C TYR A 88 -13.60 2.62 6.94
N THR A 89 -14.49 2.06 6.14
CA THR A 89 -15.03 0.71 6.38
C THR A 89 -13.98 -0.34 6.05
N VAL A 90 -13.71 -1.27 6.96
CA VAL A 90 -12.72 -2.34 6.74
C VAL A 90 -13.42 -3.63 6.30
N HIS A 91 -13.05 -4.16 5.14
CA HIS A 91 -13.53 -5.42 4.59
C HIS A 91 -12.41 -6.47 4.63
N TYR A 92 -12.67 -7.58 5.30
CA TYR A 92 -11.77 -8.73 5.24
C TYR A 92 -12.17 -9.60 4.06
N VAL A 93 -11.35 -9.58 3.00
CA VAL A 93 -11.63 -10.37 1.81
C VAL A 93 -11.53 -11.85 2.18
N PRO A 94 -12.57 -12.66 1.92
CA PRO A 94 -12.53 -14.08 2.22
C PRO A 94 -11.41 -14.77 1.44
N MET A 95 -10.37 -15.18 2.17
CA MET A 95 -9.25 -15.95 1.64
C MET A 95 -9.26 -17.36 2.24
N GLY A 96 -8.79 -18.34 1.47
CA GLY A 96 -8.52 -19.67 2.03
C GLY A 96 -7.40 -19.61 3.07
N LYS A 97 -7.25 -20.68 3.87
CA LYS A 97 -6.07 -20.88 4.73
C LYS A 97 -4.87 -21.27 3.83
N LEU A 98 -4.22 -20.25 3.28
CA LEU A 98 -3.07 -20.37 2.38
C LEU A 98 -1.75 -20.25 3.15
N ASN A 99 -0.63 -20.22 2.43
CA ASN A 99 0.72 -20.10 2.97
C ASN A 99 1.07 -21.26 3.92
N LYS A 100 0.84 -22.50 3.46
CA LYS A 100 1.20 -23.72 4.20
C LYS A 100 2.70 -23.83 4.48
N SER A 101 3.53 -23.20 3.66
CA SER A 101 4.98 -23.13 3.85
C SER A 101 5.40 -22.25 5.04
N ALA A 102 4.50 -21.38 5.52
CA ALA A 102 4.77 -20.32 6.49
C ALA A 102 5.84 -19.29 6.07
N CYS A 103 6.29 -19.30 4.81
CA CYS A 103 7.40 -18.47 4.33
C CYS A 103 7.02 -17.60 3.11
N ASP A 104 5.76 -17.62 2.66
CA ASP A 104 5.31 -16.94 1.44
C ASP A 104 4.41 -15.72 1.69
N CYS A 105 4.21 -15.27 2.93
CA CYS A 105 3.26 -14.17 3.21
C CYS A 105 3.57 -12.88 2.41
N GLY A 106 4.85 -12.57 2.21
CA GLY A 106 5.27 -11.46 1.34
C GLY A 106 4.94 -11.69 -0.15
N VAL A 107 5.13 -12.92 -0.64
CA VAL A 107 4.80 -13.30 -2.03
C VAL A 107 3.29 -13.19 -2.27
N TYR A 108 2.48 -13.73 -1.35
CA TYR A 108 1.03 -13.57 -1.39
C TYR A 108 0.61 -12.10 -1.36
N THR A 109 1.23 -11.29 -0.50
CA THR A 109 0.95 -9.84 -0.40
C THR A 109 1.11 -9.16 -1.75
N ILE A 110 2.24 -9.36 -2.44
CA ILE A 110 2.51 -8.76 -3.76
C ILE A 110 1.55 -9.31 -4.81
N LYS A 111 1.37 -10.63 -4.90
CA LYS A 111 0.51 -11.24 -5.92
C LYS A 111 -0.97 -10.90 -5.72
N PHE A 112 -1.44 -10.71 -4.49
CA PHE A 112 -2.80 -10.24 -4.25
C PHE A 112 -2.99 -8.79 -4.68
N ILE A 113 -2.00 -7.92 -4.47
CA ILE A 113 -2.03 -6.54 -5.01
C ILE A 113 -2.13 -6.58 -6.52
N GLU A 114 -1.26 -7.37 -7.17
CA GLU A 114 -1.24 -7.52 -8.63
C GLU A 114 -2.60 -8.02 -9.15
N CYS A 115 -3.10 -9.13 -8.61
CA CYS A 115 -4.42 -9.66 -9.00
C CYS A 115 -5.53 -8.63 -8.79
N HIS A 116 -5.57 -7.96 -7.64
CA HIS A 116 -6.61 -6.98 -7.34
C HIS A 116 -6.53 -5.76 -8.27
N SER A 117 -5.33 -5.28 -8.58
CA SER A 117 -5.11 -4.14 -9.48
C SER A 117 -5.52 -4.43 -10.94
N LEU A 118 -5.34 -5.68 -11.37
CA LEU A 118 -5.68 -6.14 -12.73
C LEU A 118 -7.11 -6.70 -12.84
N GLY A 119 -7.90 -6.67 -11.76
CA GLY A 119 -9.24 -7.26 -11.75
C GLY A 119 -9.26 -8.79 -11.88
N LEU A 120 -8.15 -9.46 -11.56
CA LEU A 120 -8.01 -10.91 -11.60
C LEU A 120 -8.52 -11.55 -10.31
N LYS A 121 -8.95 -12.81 -10.42
CA LYS A 121 -9.41 -13.59 -9.27
C LYS A 121 -8.25 -13.87 -8.31
N LEU A 122 -8.39 -13.50 -7.05
CA LEU A 122 -7.40 -13.73 -5.99
C LEU A 122 -7.13 -15.24 -5.76
N SER A 123 -8.11 -16.11 -6.08
CA SER A 123 -7.97 -17.57 -6.03
C SER A 123 -6.95 -18.14 -7.01
N MET A 124 -6.51 -17.34 -8.00
CA MET A 124 -5.42 -17.72 -8.91
C MET A 124 -4.08 -17.83 -8.18
N VAL A 125 -3.93 -17.24 -7.01
CA VAL A 125 -2.72 -17.32 -6.18
C VAL A 125 -2.99 -18.30 -5.03
N ASN A 126 -2.29 -19.43 -5.02
CA ASN A 126 -2.52 -20.49 -4.04
C ASN A 126 -1.24 -21.30 -3.75
N ASP A 127 -1.28 -22.20 -2.77
CA ASP A 127 -0.10 -22.97 -2.34
C ASP A 127 0.52 -23.80 -3.49
N GLY A 128 -0.28 -24.16 -4.51
CA GLY A 128 0.17 -24.96 -5.65
C GLY A 128 1.08 -24.20 -6.62
N ASN A 129 0.98 -22.88 -6.69
CA ASN A 129 1.78 -22.05 -7.61
C ASN A 129 2.62 -20.96 -6.92
N ILE A 130 2.50 -20.80 -5.60
CA ILE A 130 3.20 -19.72 -4.88
C ILE A 130 4.72 -19.79 -5.00
N LYS A 131 5.29 -21.01 -5.11
CA LYS A 131 6.74 -21.18 -5.31
C LYS A 131 7.21 -20.63 -6.65
N GLU A 132 6.43 -20.85 -7.71
CA GLU A 132 6.73 -20.30 -9.04
C GLU A 132 6.60 -18.78 -9.02
N ALA A 133 5.55 -18.25 -8.41
CA ALA A 133 5.37 -16.81 -8.21
C ALA A 133 6.56 -16.19 -7.44
N ARG A 134 7.06 -16.87 -6.39
CA ARG A 134 8.24 -16.44 -5.64
C ARG A 134 9.47 -16.36 -6.53
N HIS A 135 9.73 -17.38 -7.36
CA HIS A 135 10.87 -17.36 -8.27
C HIS A 135 10.74 -16.26 -9.32
N ARG A 136 9.52 -16.01 -9.82
CA ARG A 136 9.30 -14.94 -10.80
C ARG A 136 9.56 -13.57 -10.20
N ILE A 137 9.02 -13.29 -9.01
CA ILE A 137 9.29 -12.03 -8.29
C ILE A 137 10.79 -11.87 -8.03
N LEU A 138 11.49 -12.94 -7.62
CA LEU A 138 12.94 -12.87 -7.42
C LEU A 138 13.67 -12.51 -8.72
N TRP A 139 13.26 -13.10 -9.85
CA TRP A 139 13.83 -12.80 -11.15
C TRP A 139 13.57 -11.35 -11.55
N ASP A 140 12.34 -10.87 -11.43
CA ASP A 140 11.95 -9.49 -11.77
C ASP A 140 12.74 -8.47 -10.91
N LEU A 141 12.96 -8.77 -9.62
CA LEU A 141 13.80 -7.95 -8.73
C LEU A 141 15.27 -7.97 -9.14
N TRP A 142 15.80 -9.12 -9.54
CA TRP A 142 17.17 -9.24 -10.03
C TRP A 142 17.36 -8.47 -11.34
N GLU A 143 16.43 -8.56 -12.29
CA GLU A 143 16.46 -7.77 -13.53
C GLU A 143 16.45 -6.27 -13.22
N ALA A 144 15.52 -5.81 -12.36
CA ALA A 144 15.45 -4.40 -11.95
C ALA A 144 16.73 -3.91 -11.26
N ALA A 145 17.38 -4.76 -10.46
CA ALA A 145 18.63 -4.41 -9.77
C ALA A 145 19.83 -4.28 -10.73
N ASN A 146 19.75 -4.85 -11.94
CA ASN A 146 20.79 -4.76 -12.96
C ASN A 146 20.43 -3.79 -14.09
N ASP A 147 19.30 -3.08 -13.98
CA ASP A 147 18.91 -2.07 -14.95
C ASP A 147 19.89 -0.88 -14.91
N PRO A 148 20.59 -0.56 -16.03
CA PRO A 148 21.63 0.47 -16.01
C PRO A 148 21.11 1.87 -15.64
N GLU A 149 19.89 2.22 -16.02
CA GLU A 149 19.31 3.53 -15.71
C GLU A 149 18.98 3.63 -14.22
N LEU A 150 18.35 2.59 -13.66
CA LEU A 150 18.06 2.55 -12.23
C LEU A 150 19.36 2.54 -11.41
N VAL A 151 20.36 1.78 -11.83
CA VAL A 151 21.67 1.74 -11.16
C VAL A 151 22.35 3.11 -11.18
N ASP A 152 22.37 3.80 -12.31
CA ASP A 152 22.93 5.15 -12.42
C ASP A 152 22.19 6.13 -11.51
N ARG A 153 20.85 6.15 -11.58
CA ARG A 153 20.01 7.03 -10.77
C ARG A 153 20.16 6.80 -9.27
N MET A 154 20.26 5.54 -8.84
CA MET A 154 20.46 5.20 -7.43
C MET A 154 21.88 5.52 -6.95
N SER A 155 22.89 5.36 -7.82
CA SER A 155 24.30 5.63 -7.48
C SER A 155 24.58 7.13 -7.35
N ASN A 156 23.88 7.95 -8.13
CA ASN A 156 24.00 9.41 -8.11
C ASN A 156 22.92 10.08 -7.22
N TYR A 157 22.24 9.32 -6.37
CA TYR A 157 21.17 9.87 -5.53
C TYR A 157 21.73 10.79 -4.45
N GLU A 158 21.38 12.06 -4.53
CA GLU A 158 21.53 13.02 -3.44
C GLU A 158 20.19 13.20 -2.74
N PRO A 159 20.09 12.90 -1.42
CA PRO A 159 18.87 13.16 -0.70
C PRO A 159 18.60 14.67 -0.71
N PRO A 160 17.36 15.08 -1.05
CA PRO A 160 16.97 16.48 -1.00
C PRO A 160 17.11 16.98 0.43
N GLU A 161 17.52 18.24 0.60
CA GLU A 161 17.57 18.88 1.92
C GLU A 161 16.23 18.63 2.61
N CYS A 162 16.28 17.95 3.76
CA CYS A 162 15.09 17.68 4.55
C CYS A 162 14.49 19.04 4.90
N LEU A 163 13.29 19.32 4.41
CA LEU A 163 12.52 20.45 4.93
C LEU A 163 12.41 20.20 6.43
N THR A 164 13.19 20.93 7.22
CA THR A 164 13.05 20.99 8.66
C THR A 164 11.68 21.60 8.90
N SER A 165 10.63 20.78 8.96
CA SER A 165 9.37 21.23 9.50
C SER A 165 9.64 21.46 10.97
N THR A 166 9.77 22.73 11.36
CA THR A 166 9.55 23.12 12.74
C THR A 166 8.24 22.46 13.18
N VAL A 167 8.35 21.59 14.18
CA VAL A 167 7.23 20.91 14.81
C VAL A 167 6.51 21.95 15.66
N GLU A 168 5.86 22.92 15.03
CA GLU A 168 4.94 23.85 15.67
C GLU A 168 3.74 23.99 14.75
N GLU A 169 2.55 23.99 15.35
CA GLU A 169 1.22 24.02 14.73
C GLU A 169 0.60 22.69 14.28
N ILE A 170 0.52 21.70 15.18
CA ILE A 170 -0.76 21.00 15.42
C ILE A 170 -0.86 20.69 16.93
N LEU A 171 -1.37 21.65 17.71
CA LEU A 171 -2.06 21.43 18.98
C LEU A 171 -3.47 22.01 18.86
#